data_AF-A0A8C1LX46-F1
#
_entry.id   AF-A0A8C1LX46-F1
#
_cell.length_a   1.000
_cell.length_b   1.000
_cell.length_c   1.000
_cell.angle_alpha   90.00
_cell.angle_beta   90.00
_cell.angle_gamma   90.00
#
_symmetry.space_group_name_H-M   'P 1'
#
loop_
_entity.id
_entity.type
_entity.pdbx_description
1 polymer ?
#
loop_
_entity_poly.entity_id
_entity_poly.type
_entity_poly.pdbx_seq_one_letter_code
_entity_poly.pdbx_strand_id
1 'polypeptide(L)'
;MDPALSKILIGLAVNISRSDGRIHSATVKTANATKSTVNVEWTEKGITKGKEVDMDELKQLNSDLMQHLQPSCQEKPESAPGHFAAPVSKPSKFGDTGRPNKQFYQMIEEYRETLEKVPMSLSDPVKPHRICVCVRKRPLNKKELAKKEIDVVTIPGNGALLLHEPKQKVDLTKYLENQTFHFDYSFDEDATNDLVYRFTAKPLVKTIFEGGMATCFAYGQTGSGKTHTMGGDFSGKSQNSSKGIYALAAQDVFTLLRQKRYADMDLCPYVTFFEIYNGKVFDLLNKKAKLRVLEDEKQQVNVVGLYEVPVSSVDDVIKMIEKGSACRTSGQTFANASSSRSHAVLQVILRRRNFLHGKFSLVDLAGNERGTDVSNNDRHTIVETAEINRSLLALKECIRSLGQNSEHIPFRMSKLTQVLRDSFIGENSRTCMIAMISPGMNSCEYTLNTLRYESVLPAFEAISQVSEMEERFYEELKVCSFLSSSVLCKHTCSEWVALF
;
A
#
# COMPACT_ATOMS: atom_id res chain seq x y z
N MET A 1 -0.35 29.03 -33.70
CA MET A 1 0.40 28.07 -32.86
C MET A 1 -0.16 26.68 -33.07
N ASP A 2 0.66 25.62 -33.07
CA ASP A 2 0.16 24.24 -33.03
C ASP A 2 -0.58 24.01 -31.68
N PRO A 3 -1.86 23.61 -31.68
CA PRO A 3 -2.62 23.32 -30.45
C PRO A 3 -1.91 22.30 -29.54
N ALA A 4 -1.14 21.37 -30.10
CA ALA A 4 -0.37 20.40 -29.32
C ALA A 4 0.71 21.09 -28.49
N LEU A 5 1.43 22.03 -29.09
CA LEU A 5 2.51 22.78 -28.45
C LEU A 5 1.99 23.69 -27.33
N SER A 6 0.76 24.21 -27.47
CA SER A 6 0.11 25.03 -26.43
C SER A 6 -0.23 24.24 -25.16
N LYS A 7 -0.53 22.94 -25.30
CA LYS A 7 -0.80 22.07 -24.14
C LYS A 7 0.48 21.63 -23.45
N ILE A 8 1.54 21.36 -24.21
CA ILE A 8 2.83 20.91 -23.66
C ILE A 8 3.52 22.00 -22.83
N LEU A 9 3.29 23.27 -23.18
CA LEU A 9 3.90 24.39 -22.46
C LEU A 9 3.33 24.62 -21.06
N ILE A 10 2.10 24.18 -20.77
CA ILE A 10 1.45 24.44 -19.48
C ILE A 10 2.16 23.66 -18.36
N GLY A 11 2.63 24.38 -17.34
CA GLY A 11 3.38 23.82 -16.21
C GLY A 11 4.91 23.87 -16.37
N LEU A 12 5.42 24.22 -17.56
CA LEU A 12 6.86 24.38 -17.77
C LEU A 12 7.37 25.71 -17.20
N ALA A 13 8.61 25.68 -16.71
CA ALA A 13 9.36 26.88 -16.35
C ALA A 13 10.02 27.45 -17.61
N VAL A 14 9.71 28.71 -17.92
CA VAL A 14 10.16 29.41 -19.12
C VAL A 14 10.80 30.74 -18.73
N ASN A 15 11.83 31.14 -19.46
CA ASN A 15 12.45 32.44 -19.29
C ASN A 15 11.63 33.53 -19.99
N ILE A 16 11.35 34.63 -19.29
CA ILE A 16 10.62 35.78 -19.80
C ILE A 16 11.38 37.08 -19.54
N SER A 17 11.18 38.07 -20.42
CA SER A 17 11.70 39.42 -20.22
C SER A 17 10.69 40.29 -19.46
N ARG A 18 11.14 40.95 -18.40
CA ARG A 18 10.35 41.91 -17.61
C ARG A 18 10.30 43.28 -18.30
N SER A 19 9.38 44.13 -17.84
CA SER A 19 9.26 45.52 -18.32
C SER A 19 10.50 46.38 -18.02
N ASP A 20 11.37 45.95 -17.11
CA ASP A 20 12.65 46.59 -16.77
C ASP A 20 13.85 45.97 -17.53
N GLY A 21 13.60 45.09 -18.50
CA GLY A 21 14.62 44.45 -19.34
C GLY A 21 15.34 43.25 -18.70
N ARG A 22 14.98 42.84 -17.48
CA ARG A 22 15.58 41.67 -16.82
C ARG A 22 14.92 40.36 -17.26
N ILE A 23 15.72 39.34 -17.53
CA ILE A 23 15.25 37.98 -17.83
C ILE A 23 15.13 37.20 -16.52
N HIS A 24 13.99 36.54 -16.29
CA HIS A 24 13.84 35.56 -15.19
C HIS A 24 13.02 34.35 -15.62
N SER A 25 12.97 33.33 -14.76
CA SER A 25 12.15 32.14 -14.95
C SER A 25 10.74 32.33 -14.34
N ALA A 26 9.71 31.96 -15.10
CA ALA A 26 8.31 31.98 -14.70
C ALA A 26 7.60 30.70 -15.16
N THR A 27 6.52 30.30 -14.51
CA THR A 27 5.77 29.08 -14.84
C THR A 27 4.58 29.41 -15.73
N VAL A 28 4.44 28.70 -16.84
CA VAL A 28 3.27 28.82 -17.72
C VAL A 28 2.03 28.27 -17.04
N LYS A 29 0.99 29.09 -16.88
CA LYS A 29 -0.30 28.66 -16.32
C LYS A 29 -1.33 28.34 -17.37
N THR A 30 -1.40 29.16 -18.42
CA THR A 30 -2.35 28.96 -19.53
C THR A 30 -1.70 29.41 -20.84
N ALA A 31 -2.04 28.74 -21.94
CA ALA A 31 -1.62 29.11 -23.28
C ALA A 31 -2.85 29.27 -24.17
N ASN A 32 -2.92 30.37 -24.92
CA ASN A 32 -4.02 30.66 -25.84
C ASN A 32 -3.54 30.48 -27.28
N ALA A 33 -3.86 29.33 -27.89
CA ALA A 33 -3.46 29.00 -29.25
C ALA A 33 -4.06 29.96 -30.30
N THR A 34 -5.22 30.56 -30.02
CA THR A 34 -5.94 31.48 -30.93
C THR A 34 -5.30 32.87 -30.95
N LYS A 35 -4.86 33.36 -29.79
CA LYS A 35 -4.17 34.66 -29.66
C LYS A 35 -2.65 34.57 -29.80
N SER A 36 -2.10 33.35 -29.82
CA SER A 36 -0.66 33.10 -29.83
C SER A 36 0.07 33.71 -28.62
N THR A 37 -0.61 33.75 -27.46
CA THR A 37 -0.09 34.30 -26.20
C THR A 37 -0.08 33.26 -25.09
N VAL A 38 0.80 33.45 -24.11
CA VAL A 38 0.96 32.58 -22.94
C VAL A 38 0.93 33.41 -21.68
N ASN A 39 0.14 32.99 -20.70
CA ASN A 39 0.14 33.59 -19.37
C ASN A 39 1.10 32.83 -18.46
N VAL A 40 2.06 33.57 -17.93
CA VAL A 40 3.09 33.07 -17.02
C VAL A 40 2.94 33.72 -15.65
N GLU A 41 3.26 32.97 -14.60
CA GLU A 41 3.27 33.45 -13.22
C GLU A 41 4.60 33.15 -12.53
N TRP A 42 5.03 34.04 -11.66
CA TRP A 42 6.17 33.86 -10.77
C TRP A 42 5.92 34.49 -9.41
N THR A 43 6.65 34.04 -8.38
CA THR A 43 6.55 34.58 -7.02
C THR A 43 7.79 35.40 -6.69
N GLU A 44 7.60 36.65 -6.27
CA GLU A 44 8.68 37.56 -5.89
C GLU A 44 8.34 38.20 -4.53
N LYS A 45 9.19 37.96 -3.52
CA LYS A 45 8.99 38.45 -2.13
C LYS A 45 7.61 38.08 -1.55
N GLY A 46 7.14 36.86 -1.81
CA GLY A 46 5.86 36.34 -1.32
C GLY A 46 4.62 36.83 -2.08
N ILE A 47 4.79 37.59 -3.16
CA ILE A 47 3.69 38.09 -4.00
C ILE A 47 3.74 37.40 -5.36
N THR A 48 2.63 36.77 -5.77
CA THR A 48 2.45 36.19 -7.11
C THR A 48 2.15 37.28 -8.13
N LYS A 49 2.93 37.31 -9.21
CA LYS A 49 2.75 38.23 -10.33
C LYS A 49 2.57 37.42 -11.61
N GLY A 50 1.76 37.95 -12.54
CA GLY A 50 1.50 37.33 -13.83
C GLY A 50 1.75 38.30 -14.98
N LYS A 51 2.14 37.76 -16.15
CA LYS A 51 2.31 38.51 -17.40
C LYS A 51 1.81 37.67 -18.57
N GLU A 52 1.15 38.31 -19.53
CA GLU A 52 0.85 37.73 -20.84
C GLU A 52 2.04 38.01 -21.77
N VAL A 53 2.61 36.95 -22.35
CA VAL A 53 3.81 36.99 -23.21
C VAL A 53 3.47 36.42 -24.57
N ASP A 54 3.96 37.06 -25.63
CA ASP A 54 3.77 36.59 -27.00
C ASP A 54 4.62 35.32 -27.24
N MET A 55 4.06 34.35 -27.96
CA MET A 55 4.75 33.09 -28.25
C MET A 55 6.06 33.27 -29.02
N ASP A 56 6.18 34.28 -29.88
CA ASP A 56 7.40 34.47 -30.66
C ASP A 56 8.52 35.09 -29.81
N GLU A 57 8.17 35.95 -28.85
CA GLU A 57 9.11 36.43 -27.81
C GLU A 57 9.54 35.26 -26.90
N LEU A 58 8.60 34.39 -26.51
CA LEU A 58 8.87 33.23 -25.66
C LEU A 58 9.82 32.23 -26.33
N LYS A 59 9.65 31.99 -27.64
CA LYS A 59 10.54 31.10 -28.43
C LYS A 59 11.95 31.65 -28.55
N GLN A 60 12.11 32.97 -28.69
CA GLN A 60 13.43 33.59 -28.80
C GLN A 60 14.23 33.48 -27.50
N LEU A 61 13.55 33.61 -26.34
CA LEU A 61 14.18 33.51 -25.02
C LEU A 61 14.41 32.06 -24.55
N ASN A 62 13.79 31.08 -25.20
CA ASN A 62 13.81 29.66 -24.81
C ASN A 62 14.08 28.74 -26.01
N SER A 63 15.00 29.12 -26.90
CA SER A 63 15.35 28.36 -28.12
C SER A 63 15.67 26.88 -27.84
N ASP A 64 16.36 26.62 -26.74
CA ASP A 64 16.83 25.29 -26.36
C ASP A 64 15.67 24.39 -25.91
N LEU A 65 14.71 24.96 -25.18
CA LEU A 65 13.49 24.27 -24.76
C LEU A 65 12.61 23.92 -25.96
N MET A 66 12.54 24.82 -26.95
CA MET A 66 11.71 24.64 -28.14
C MET A 66 12.26 23.60 -29.12
N GLN A 67 13.59 23.40 -29.18
CA GLN A 67 14.19 22.34 -30.00
C GLN A 67 13.87 20.92 -29.48
N HIS A 68 13.76 20.76 -28.16
CA HIS A 68 13.40 19.47 -27.54
C HIS A 68 11.91 19.12 -27.67
N LEU A 69 11.09 20.07 -28.13
CA LEU A 69 9.64 19.93 -28.27
C LEU A 69 9.20 19.59 -29.71
N GLN A 70 10.12 19.48 -30.68
CA GLN A 70 9.78 19.07 -32.05
C GLN A 70 9.88 17.53 -32.21
N PRO A 71 8.84 16.85 -32.71
CA PRO A 71 8.90 15.41 -32.99
C PRO A 71 9.76 15.12 -34.23
N SER A 72 10.70 14.18 -34.11
CA SER A 72 11.54 13.69 -35.21
C SER A 72 10.71 12.88 -36.22
N CYS A 73 10.63 13.34 -37.47
CA CYS A 73 9.98 12.65 -38.59
C CYS A 73 10.83 11.47 -39.12
N GLN A 74 10.23 10.29 -39.24
CA GLN A 74 10.64 9.26 -40.21
C GLN A 74 9.52 9.09 -41.25
N GLU A 75 9.88 9.31 -42.52
CA GLU A 75 9.02 9.25 -43.70
C GLU A 75 8.78 7.80 -44.18
N LYS A 76 7.59 7.56 -44.78
CA LYS A 76 7.36 6.64 -45.92
C LYS A 76 5.97 6.91 -46.55
N PRO A 77 5.73 6.54 -47.83
CA PRO A 77 5.46 7.50 -48.90
C PRO A 77 4.01 7.51 -49.43
N GLU A 78 3.75 8.54 -50.23
CA GLU A 78 2.50 8.95 -50.88
C GLU A 78 1.75 7.89 -51.73
N SER A 79 0.42 7.98 -51.69
CA SER A 79 -0.44 7.81 -52.87
C SER A 79 -1.70 8.69 -52.77
N ALA A 80 -1.90 9.55 -53.77
CA ALA A 80 -2.95 10.58 -53.92
C ALA A 80 -4.32 10.02 -54.42
N PRO A 81 -5.30 10.85 -54.85
CA PRO A 81 -6.04 11.89 -54.12
C PRO A 81 -7.57 11.63 -54.15
N GLY A 82 -8.34 12.12 -53.16
CA GLY A 82 -9.79 11.93 -53.19
C GLY A 82 -10.60 12.78 -52.21
N HIS A 83 -11.12 13.90 -52.73
CA HIS A 83 -12.43 14.53 -52.45
C HIS A 83 -12.76 15.02 -51.02
N PHE A 84 -13.07 16.33 -50.96
CA PHE A 84 -13.73 17.02 -49.86
C PHE A 84 -15.03 16.33 -49.44
N ALA A 85 -15.15 15.99 -48.15
CA ALA A 85 -16.42 15.78 -47.47
C ALA A 85 -16.32 16.25 -46.00
N ALA A 86 -17.39 16.91 -45.55
CA ALA A 86 -17.62 17.50 -44.24
C ALA A 86 -17.30 16.57 -43.04
N PRO A 87 -17.12 17.09 -41.80
CA PRO A 87 -16.77 16.27 -40.65
C PRO A 87 -17.90 15.27 -40.34
N VAL A 88 -17.69 14.05 -40.80
CA VAL A 88 -18.44 12.86 -40.38
C VAL A 88 -18.08 12.62 -38.93
N SER A 89 -19.08 12.67 -38.07
CA SER A 89 -19.02 12.13 -36.71
C SER A 89 -18.38 10.75 -36.74
N LYS A 90 -17.17 10.63 -36.21
CA LYS A 90 -16.57 9.30 -36.01
C LYS A 90 -17.54 8.50 -35.14
N PRO A 91 -17.87 7.26 -35.53
CA PRO A 91 -18.79 6.45 -34.76
C PRO A 91 -18.16 6.28 -33.38
N SER A 92 -18.93 6.64 -32.35
CA SER A 92 -18.69 6.11 -31.03
C SER A 92 -18.42 4.62 -31.21
N LYS A 93 -17.32 4.09 -30.65
CA LYS A 93 -17.28 2.67 -30.30
C LYS A 93 -18.63 2.43 -29.63
N PHE A 94 -19.49 1.60 -30.25
CA PHE A 94 -20.85 1.31 -29.77
C PHE A 94 -20.72 0.63 -28.41
N GLY A 95 -20.44 1.46 -27.41
CA GLY A 95 -20.21 1.09 -26.04
C GLY A 95 -21.58 1.06 -25.40
N ASP A 96 -22.07 -0.17 -25.22
CA ASP A 96 -23.04 -0.57 -24.21
C ASP A 96 -23.84 0.61 -23.62
N THR A 97 -24.89 1.03 -24.34
CA THR A 97 -25.80 2.11 -23.91
C THR A 97 -26.57 1.77 -22.63
N GLY A 98 -26.50 0.51 -22.18
CA GLY A 98 -27.13 0.01 -20.96
C GLY A 98 -26.20 -0.14 -19.76
N ARG A 99 -25.03 0.53 -19.72
CA ARG A 99 -24.18 0.54 -18.50
C ARG A 99 -24.64 1.64 -17.52
N PRO A 100 -25.05 1.31 -16.28
CA PRO A 100 -25.27 2.31 -15.24
C PRO A 100 -24.01 3.15 -15.01
N ASN A 101 -24.15 4.45 -14.77
CA ASN A 101 -23.02 5.36 -14.50
C ASN A 101 -21.97 5.48 -15.62
N LYS A 102 -22.37 5.27 -16.88
CA LYS A 102 -21.49 5.34 -18.08
C LYS A 102 -20.59 6.59 -18.14
N GLN A 103 -21.11 7.76 -17.74
CA GLN A 103 -20.33 9.01 -17.75
C GLN A 103 -19.08 8.92 -16.86
N PHE A 104 -19.21 8.39 -15.63
CA PHE A 104 -18.06 8.20 -14.74
C PHE A 104 -17.06 7.20 -15.31
N TYR A 105 -17.55 6.11 -15.93
CA TYR A 105 -16.68 5.15 -16.60
C TYR A 105 -15.86 5.81 -17.71
N GLN A 106 -16.47 6.65 -18.56
CA GLN A 106 -15.76 7.36 -19.62
C GLN A 106 -14.69 8.31 -19.06
N MET A 107 -15.03 9.08 -18.02
CA MET A 107 -14.07 9.99 -17.37
C MET A 107 -12.87 9.24 -16.78
N ILE A 108 -13.07 8.05 -16.23
CA ILE A 108 -11.99 7.23 -15.67
C ILE A 108 -11.10 6.67 -16.78
N GLU A 109 -11.69 6.16 -17.86
CA GLU A 109 -10.90 5.61 -18.98
C GLU A 109 -10.09 6.71 -19.67
N GLU A 110 -10.67 7.89 -19.90
CA GLU A 110 -9.95 9.07 -20.43
C GLU A 110 -8.78 9.45 -19.51
N TYR A 111 -8.98 9.42 -18.19
CA TYR A 111 -7.89 9.68 -17.24
C TYR A 111 -6.80 8.60 -17.30
N ARG A 112 -7.17 7.33 -17.39
CA ARG A 112 -6.23 6.21 -17.47
C ARG A 112 -5.35 6.26 -18.71
N GLU A 113 -5.87 6.78 -19.83
CA GLU A 113 -5.07 7.00 -21.05
C GLU A 113 -3.95 8.04 -20.85
N THR A 114 -4.06 8.92 -19.85
CA THR A 114 -3.02 9.91 -19.52
C THR A 114 -1.92 9.37 -18.62
N LEU A 115 -2.10 8.18 -18.04
CA LEU A 115 -1.18 7.61 -17.04
C LEU A 115 -0.16 6.69 -17.69
N GLU A 116 1.11 6.87 -17.31
CA GLU A 116 2.15 5.87 -17.52
C GLU A 116 2.06 4.82 -16.40
N LYS A 117 2.00 3.52 -16.78
CA LYS A 117 1.97 2.41 -15.83
C LYS A 117 3.31 1.70 -15.82
N VAL A 118 3.91 1.58 -14.63
CA VAL A 118 5.13 0.82 -14.37
C VAL A 118 4.78 -0.32 -13.40
N PRO A 119 4.43 -1.51 -13.90
CA PRO A 119 4.06 -2.63 -13.04
C PRO A 119 5.26 -3.12 -12.23
N MET A 120 5.00 -3.60 -11.01
CA MET A 120 6.03 -4.23 -10.18
C MET A 120 6.47 -5.58 -10.75
N SER A 121 7.77 -5.86 -10.67
CA SER A 121 8.38 -7.10 -11.12
C SER A 121 9.00 -7.87 -9.96
N LEU A 122 9.10 -9.20 -10.11
CA LEU A 122 9.84 -10.05 -9.17
C LEU A 122 11.34 -9.69 -9.11
N SER A 123 11.87 -9.00 -10.11
CA SER A 123 13.27 -8.54 -10.14
C SER A 123 13.56 -7.36 -9.23
N ASP A 124 12.53 -6.65 -8.76
CA ASP A 124 12.73 -5.39 -8.05
C ASP A 124 13.37 -5.61 -6.67
N PRO A 125 14.23 -4.69 -6.21
CA PRO A 125 14.91 -4.82 -4.93
C PRO A 125 13.93 -4.62 -3.77
N VAL A 126 14.03 -5.48 -2.75
CA VAL A 126 13.23 -5.37 -1.53
C VAL A 126 13.92 -4.42 -0.55
N LYS A 127 13.25 -3.33 -0.19
CA LYS A 127 13.73 -2.36 0.81
C LYS A 127 13.44 -2.85 2.23
N PRO A 128 14.41 -2.75 3.17
CA PRO A 128 14.19 -3.13 4.57
C PRO A 128 13.47 -2.02 5.34
N HIS A 129 12.28 -2.31 5.84
CA HIS A 129 11.53 -1.42 6.73
C HIS A 129 11.17 -2.14 8.03
N ARG A 130 11.19 -1.42 9.16
CA ARG A 130 10.71 -1.96 10.45
C ARG A 130 9.18 -2.15 10.42
N ILE A 131 8.48 -1.17 9.85
CA ILE A 131 7.05 -1.22 9.54
C ILE A 131 6.94 -1.05 8.03
N CYS A 132 6.40 -2.06 7.36
CA CYS A 132 6.14 -2.03 5.92
C CYS A 132 4.63 -1.95 5.66
N VAL A 133 4.17 -0.99 4.87
CA VAL A 133 2.76 -0.80 4.55
C VAL A 133 2.56 -0.94 3.05
N CYS A 134 1.74 -1.92 2.67
CA CYS A 134 1.48 -2.28 1.29
C CYS A 134 0.00 -2.19 0.99
N VAL A 135 -0.35 -1.97 -0.27
CA VAL A 135 -1.74 -2.05 -0.73
C VAL A 135 -1.88 -3.08 -1.85
N ARG A 136 -2.96 -3.86 -1.83
CA ARG A 136 -3.30 -4.84 -2.86
C ARG A 136 -4.71 -4.61 -3.38
N LYS A 137 -4.81 -4.29 -4.68
CA LYS A 137 -6.07 -4.29 -5.43
C LYS A 137 -6.38 -5.71 -5.91
N ARG A 138 -7.59 -6.20 -5.65
CA ARG A 138 -8.08 -7.42 -6.32
C ARG A 138 -8.75 -7.08 -7.66
N PRO A 139 -8.89 -8.03 -8.59
CA PRO A 139 -9.73 -7.83 -9.77
C PRO A 139 -11.23 -7.73 -9.41
N LEU A 140 -12.01 -7.13 -10.31
CA LEU A 140 -13.48 -7.21 -10.26
C LEU A 140 -13.92 -8.67 -10.41
N ASN A 141 -14.81 -9.12 -9.53
CA ASN A 141 -15.33 -10.48 -9.56
C ASN A 141 -16.47 -10.64 -10.58
N LYS A 142 -16.84 -11.89 -10.89
CA LYS A 142 -17.91 -12.19 -11.88
C LYS A 142 -19.25 -11.52 -11.56
N LYS A 143 -19.60 -11.34 -10.28
CA LYS A 143 -20.86 -10.69 -9.87
C LYS A 143 -20.80 -9.18 -10.10
N GLU A 144 -19.67 -8.55 -9.81
CA GLU A 144 -19.42 -7.13 -10.07
C GLU A 144 -19.42 -6.83 -11.57
N LEU A 145 -18.74 -7.68 -12.36
CA LEU A 145 -18.74 -7.59 -13.83
C LEU A 145 -20.15 -7.75 -14.40
N ALA A 146 -20.94 -8.71 -13.90
CA ALA A 146 -22.33 -8.91 -14.32
C ALA A 146 -23.23 -7.70 -14.00
N LYS A 147 -22.96 -7.02 -12.87
CA LYS A 147 -23.62 -5.75 -12.50
C LYS A 147 -23.08 -4.54 -13.25
N LYS A 148 -22.08 -4.72 -14.13
CA LYS A 148 -21.34 -3.65 -14.81
C LYS A 148 -20.78 -2.61 -13.83
N GLU A 149 -20.27 -3.07 -12.68
CA GLU A 149 -19.56 -2.19 -11.75
C GLU A 149 -18.35 -1.55 -12.43
N ILE A 150 -18.07 -0.32 -12.02
CA ILE A 150 -16.97 0.49 -12.53
C ILE A 150 -15.78 0.29 -11.60
N ASP A 151 -14.63 -0.03 -12.18
CA ASP A 151 -13.36 -0.03 -11.45
C ASP A 151 -12.90 1.42 -11.25
N VAL A 152 -12.86 1.86 -9.99
CA VAL A 152 -12.48 3.23 -9.59
C VAL A 152 -11.06 3.30 -9.06
N VAL A 153 -10.28 2.23 -9.11
CA VAL A 153 -8.91 2.18 -8.58
C VAL A 153 -7.92 1.93 -9.70
N THR A 154 -6.87 2.74 -9.75
CA THR A 154 -5.76 2.56 -10.69
C THR A 154 -4.46 2.49 -9.91
N ILE A 155 -3.62 1.50 -10.20
CA ILE A 155 -2.28 1.39 -9.63
C ILE A 155 -1.29 1.72 -10.76
N PRO A 156 -0.71 2.94 -10.76
CA PRO A 156 0.25 3.34 -11.79
C PRO A 156 1.63 2.69 -11.57
N GLY A 157 1.94 2.21 -10.36
CA GLY A 157 3.25 1.64 -10.02
C GLY A 157 3.99 2.45 -8.96
N ASN A 158 5.24 2.06 -8.67
CA ASN A 158 6.15 2.77 -7.76
C ASN A 158 5.57 3.06 -6.36
N GLY A 159 4.74 2.16 -5.82
CA GLY A 159 4.11 2.36 -4.50
C GLY A 159 2.92 3.32 -4.51
N ALA A 160 2.60 3.95 -5.65
CA ALA A 160 1.44 4.82 -5.77
C ALA A 160 0.15 4.04 -6.05
N LEU A 161 -0.95 4.57 -5.55
CA LEU A 161 -2.32 4.14 -5.82
C LEU A 161 -3.17 5.37 -6.07
N LEU A 162 -4.04 5.30 -7.08
CA LEU A 162 -4.97 6.34 -7.43
C LEU A 162 -6.42 5.87 -7.25
N LEU A 163 -7.19 6.63 -6.49
CA LEU A 163 -8.63 6.42 -6.30
C LEU A 163 -9.40 7.51 -7.06
N HIS A 164 -10.26 7.10 -7.99
CA HIS A 164 -11.14 7.96 -8.76
C HIS A 164 -12.49 8.09 -8.05
N GLU A 165 -12.61 8.99 -7.08
CA GLU A 165 -13.85 9.15 -6.30
C GLU A 165 -14.93 9.84 -7.16
N PRO A 166 -16.05 9.16 -7.51
CA PRO A 166 -17.10 9.76 -8.30
C PRO A 166 -17.94 10.70 -7.42
N LYS A 167 -17.94 11.99 -7.76
CA LYS A 167 -18.71 13.01 -7.03
C LYS A 167 -19.66 13.76 -7.95
N GLN A 168 -20.62 14.42 -7.32
CA GLN A 168 -21.61 15.24 -7.98
C GLN A 168 -21.67 16.59 -7.28
N LYS A 169 -21.55 17.66 -8.05
CA LYS A 169 -21.72 19.04 -7.56
C LYS A 169 -23.19 19.33 -7.29
N VAL A 170 -23.45 20.46 -6.62
CA VAL A 170 -24.81 20.93 -6.29
C VAL A 170 -25.67 21.16 -7.55
N ASP A 171 -25.03 21.55 -8.66
CA ASP A 171 -25.65 21.75 -9.98
C ASP A 171 -25.87 20.43 -10.75
N LEU A 172 -25.69 19.28 -10.11
CA LEU A 172 -25.74 17.93 -10.68
C LEU A 172 -24.61 17.59 -11.67
N THR A 173 -23.60 18.46 -11.82
CA THR A 173 -22.42 18.16 -12.63
C THR A 173 -21.59 17.04 -12.00
N LYS A 174 -21.43 15.95 -12.73
CA LYS A 174 -20.58 14.81 -12.33
C LYS A 174 -19.11 15.14 -12.56
N TYR A 175 -18.27 14.82 -11.59
CA TYR A 175 -16.82 14.99 -11.67
C TYR A 175 -16.10 13.87 -10.92
N LEU A 176 -14.82 13.67 -11.23
CA LEU A 176 -13.96 12.75 -10.50
C LEU A 176 -13.07 13.55 -9.57
N GLU A 177 -13.02 13.15 -8.31
CA GLU A 177 -12.00 13.59 -7.37
C GLU A 177 -10.92 12.51 -7.28
N ASN A 178 -9.80 12.76 -7.96
CA ASN A 178 -8.68 11.84 -8.03
C ASN A 178 -7.79 12.03 -6.80
N GLN A 179 -7.73 11.02 -5.93
CA GLN A 179 -6.90 11.02 -4.73
C GLN A 179 -5.75 10.04 -4.89
N THR A 180 -4.52 10.51 -4.71
CA THR A 180 -3.31 9.69 -4.77
C THR A 180 -2.86 9.32 -3.36
N PHE A 181 -2.55 8.05 -3.16
CA PHE A 181 -2.01 7.49 -1.93
C PHE A 181 -0.65 6.83 -2.24
N HIS A 182 0.28 6.91 -1.31
CA HIS A 182 1.61 6.33 -1.44
C HIS A 182 1.84 5.28 -0.35
N PHE A 183 2.42 4.16 -0.77
CA PHE A 183 2.72 2.98 0.04
C PHE A 183 4.14 2.52 -0.27
N ASP A 184 4.70 1.64 0.56
CA ASP A 184 6.01 1.03 0.25
C ASP A 184 5.91 0.17 -1.02
N TYR A 185 4.79 -0.54 -1.16
CA TYR A 185 4.48 -1.37 -2.33
C TYR A 185 2.98 -1.29 -2.68
N SER A 186 2.67 -1.17 -3.97
CA SER A 186 1.29 -1.17 -4.51
C SER A 186 1.10 -2.27 -5.55
N PHE A 187 0.25 -3.25 -5.22
CA PHE A 187 -0.02 -4.43 -6.06
C PHE A 187 -1.33 -4.27 -6.82
N ASP A 188 -1.26 -4.34 -8.15
CA ASP A 188 -2.40 -4.28 -9.07
C ASP A 188 -3.25 -5.56 -9.08
N GLU A 189 -4.30 -5.56 -9.91
CA GLU A 189 -5.22 -6.68 -10.07
C GLU A 189 -4.58 -7.98 -10.60
N ASP A 190 -3.44 -7.87 -11.28
CA ASP A 190 -2.74 -8.99 -11.90
C ASP A 190 -1.68 -9.60 -10.95
N ALA A 191 -1.38 -8.92 -9.84
CA ALA A 191 -0.42 -9.37 -8.84
C ALA A 191 -0.83 -10.68 -8.15
N THR A 192 0.01 -11.71 -8.30
CA THR A 192 -0.16 -13.02 -7.69
C THR A 192 0.19 -13.03 -6.20
N ASN A 193 -0.25 -14.07 -5.47
CA ASN A 193 0.12 -14.25 -4.07
C ASN A 193 1.64 -14.39 -3.89
N ASP A 194 2.35 -15.00 -4.84
CA ASP A 194 3.82 -15.13 -4.82
C ASP A 194 4.52 -13.77 -4.90
N LEU A 195 4.04 -12.88 -5.78
CA LEU A 195 4.56 -11.52 -5.90
C LEU A 195 4.33 -10.74 -4.60
N VAL A 196 3.10 -10.76 -4.08
CA VAL A 196 2.76 -10.12 -2.80
C VAL A 196 3.61 -10.68 -1.67
N TYR A 197 3.75 -12.01 -1.57
CA TYR A 197 4.54 -12.68 -0.54
C TYR A 197 6.01 -12.25 -0.55
N ARG A 198 6.61 -12.16 -1.74
CA ARG A 198 8.02 -11.79 -1.92
C ARG A 198 8.37 -10.44 -1.29
N PHE A 199 7.51 -9.44 -1.45
CA PHE A 199 7.76 -8.08 -0.99
C PHE A 199 7.21 -7.81 0.43
N THR A 200 6.32 -8.67 0.94
CA THR A 200 5.66 -8.47 2.25
C THR A 200 6.21 -9.39 3.34
N ALA A 201 5.83 -10.67 3.32
CA ALA A 201 6.08 -11.62 4.40
C ALA A 201 7.40 -12.38 4.26
N LYS A 202 7.92 -12.59 3.05
CA LYS A 202 9.20 -13.30 2.82
C LYS A 202 10.39 -12.68 3.56
N PRO A 203 10.60 -11.35 3.56
CA PRO A 203 11.71 -10.74 4.29
C PRO A 203 11.63 -10.95 5.80
N LEU A 204 10.41 -11.09 6.32
CA LEU A 204 10.13 -11.30 7.74
C LEU A 204 10.49 -12.70 8.22
N VAL A 205 10.55 -13.69 7.32
CA VAL A 205 11.03 -15.04 7.67
C VAL A 205 12.46 -14.96 8.19
N LYS A 206 13.33 -14.15 7.58
CA LYS A 206 14.71 -14.00 8.05
C LYS A 206 14.78 -13.46 9.49
N THR A 207 13.89 -12.52 9.84
CA THR A 207 13.82 -11.90 11.17
C THR A 207 13.67 -12.93 12.29
N ILE A 208 12.84 -13.96 12.10
CA ILE A 208 12.62 -14.98 13.16
C ILE A 208 13.81 -15.92 13.34
N PHE A 209 14.63 -16.12 12.30
CA PHE A 209 15.89 -16.87 12.43
C PHE A 209 16.99 -16.05 13.09
N GLU A 210 16.91 -14.72 13.00
CA GLU A 210 17.78 -13.77 13.70
C GLU A 210 17.35 -13.53 15.16
N GLY A 211 16.42 -14.32 15.69
CA GLY A 211 15.96 -14.22 17.07
C GLY A 211 14.87 -13.16 17.30
N GLY A 212 14.27 -12.66 16.22
CA GLY A 212 13.29 -11.58 16.25
C GLY A 212 11.83 -12.04 16.25
N MET A 213 10.94 -11.05 16.36
CA MET A 213 9.49 -11.22 16.26
C MET A 213 9.01 -10.60 14.95
N ALA A 214 8.23 -11.34 14.18
CA ALA A 214 7.69 -10.86 12.91
C ALA A 214 6.17 -10.92 12.93
N THR A 215 5.50 -9.92 12.35
CA THR A 215 4.05 -9.96 12.15
C THR A 215 3.66 -9.45 10.77
N CYS A 216 2.73 -10.16 10.12
CA CYS A 216 2.13 -9.73 8.85
C CYS A 216 0.61 -9.68 9.01
N PHE A 217 0.01 -8.53 8.69
CA PHE A 217 -1.43 -8.29 8.76
C PHE A 217 -2.04 -8.25 7.36
N ALA A 218 -3.19 -8.90 7.18
CA ALA A 218 -4.10 -8.60 6.09
C ALA A 218 -5.29 -7.79 6.62
N TYR A 219 -5.48 -6.59 6.10
CA TYR A 219 -6.52 -5.64 6.54
C TYR A 219 -7.40 -5.20 5.36
N GLY A 220 -8.62 -4.75 5.64
CA GLY A 220 -9.55 -4.22 4.64
C GLY A 220 -10.96 -4.79 4.76
N GLN A 221 -11.85 -4.40 3.85
CA GLN A 221 -13.28 -4.75 3.93
C GLN A 221 -13.55 -6.24 3.70
N THR A 222 -14.71 -6.72 4.08
CA THR A 222 -15.18 -8.04 3.65
C THR A 222 -15.23 -8.15 2.13
N GLY A 223 -14.72 -9.27 1.62
CA GLY A 223 -14.62 -9.53 0.18
C GLY A 223 -13.47 -8.83 -0.53
N SER A 224 -12.57 -8.10 0.15
CA SER A 224 -11.41 -7.46 -0.51
C SER A 224 -10.24 -8.41 -0.82
N GLY A 225 -10.23 -9.64 -0.29
CA GLY A 225 -9.21 -10.64 -0.60
C GLY A 225 -8.25 -11.00 0.54
N LYS A 226 -8.52 -10.59 1.79
CA LYS A 226 -7.70 -10.94 2.97
C LYS A 226 -7.44 -12.44 3.11
N THR A 227 -8.50 -13.23 3.28
CA THR A 227 -8.40 -14.69 3.44
C THR A 227 -7.85 -15.40 2.21
N HIS A 228 -8.11 -14.88 1.00
CA HIS A 228 -7.51 -15.41 -0.25
C HIS A 228 -5.99 -15.24 -0.25
N THR A 229 -5.52 -14.08 0.19
CA THR A 229 -4.08 -13.79 0.26
C THR A 229 -3.40 -14.62 1.33
N MET A 230 -3.99 -14.67 2.53
CA MET A 230 -3.39 -15.36 3.68
C MET A 230 -3.50 -16.89 3.57
N GLY A 231 -4.72 -17.38 3.34
CA GLY A 231 -5.04 -18.81 3.36
C GLY A 231 -5.07 -19.51 2.01
N GLY A 232 -4.94 -18.80 0.89
CA GLY A 232 -4.91 -19.36 -0.47
C GLY A 232 -6.25 -19.40 -1.19
N ASP A 233 -6.22 -19.87 -2.44
CA ASP A 233 -7.34 -19.83 -3.39
C ASP A 233 -8.50 -20.72 -2.94
N PHE A 234 -9.74 -20.24 -3.10
CA PHE A 234 -10.94 -21.06 -2.92
C PHE A 234 -11.42 -21.61 -4.26
N SER A 235 -11.32 -22.93 -4.45
CA SER A 235 -11.95 -23.63 -5.58
C SER A 235 -13.26 -24.30 -5.11
N GLY A 236 -14.37 -23.56 -5.24
CA GLY A 236 -15.67 -24.03 -4.74
C GLY A 236 -15.69 -24.18 -3.22
N LYS A 237 -15.79 -25.42 -2.71
CA LYS A 237 -15.74 -25.74 -1.27
C LYS A 237 -14.34 -26.11 -0.78
N SER A 238 -13.37 -26.33 -1.67
CA SER A 238 -12.00 -26.72 -1.31
C SER A 238 -11.08 -25.50 -1.40
N GLN A 239 -10.38 -25.20 -0.32
CA GLN A 239 -9.36 -24.15 -0.27
C GLN A 239 -8.00 -24.77 -0.61
N ASN A 240 -7.35 -24.30 -1.66
CA ASN A 240 -5.98 -24.69 -1.97
C ASN A 240 -5.02 -23.88 -1.09
N SER A 241 -4.79 -24.38 0.12
CA SER A 241 -3.96 -23.70 1.11
C SER A 241 -2.48 -23.59 0.73
N SER A 242 -2.02 -24.35 -0.28
CA SER A 242 -0.62 -24.31 -0.73
C SER A 242 -0.19 -22.98 -1.38
N LYS A 243 -1.14 -22.17 -1.86
CA LYS A 243 -0.89 -20.88 -2.53
C LYS A 243 -1.10 -19.65 -1.64
N GLY A 244 -1.41 -19.84 -0.36
CA GLY A 244 -1.55 -18.74 0.60
C GLY A 244 -0.22 -18.30 1.20
N ILE A 245 -0.14 -17.07 1.69
CA ILE A 245 1.03 -16.57 2.45
C ILE A 245 1.38 -17.51 3.61
N TYR A 246 0.40 -18.14 4.26
CA TYR A 246 0.64 -19.13 5.32
C TYR A 246 1.56 -20.28 4.87
N ALA A 247 1.25 -20.90 3.73
CA ALA A 247 2.02 -22.01 3.21
C ALA A 247 3.35 -21.56 2.59
N LEU A 248 3.37 -20.44 1.87
CA LEU A 248 4.59 -19.87 1.30
C LEU A 248 5.61 -19.52 2.41
N ALA A 249 5.14 -18.91 3.50
CA ALA A 249 5.99 -18.65 4.67
C ALA A 249 6.53 -19.93 5.28
N ALA A 250 5.71 -20.98 5.42
CA ALA A 250 6.16 -22.27 5.93
C ALA A 250 7.22 -22.91 5.01
N GLN A 251 7.04 -22.86 3.69
CA GLN A 251 8.02 -23.36 2.72
C GLN A 251 9.38 -22.70 2.88
N ASP A 252 9.41 -21.37 3.00
CA ASP A 252 10.66 -20.64 3.21
C ASP A 252 11.26 -20.93 4.59
N VAL A 253 10.46 -21.05 5.66
CA VAL A 253 10.95 -21.45 6.99
C VAL A 253 11.67 -22.80 6.92
N PHE A 254 11.06 -23.84 6.35
CA PHE A 254 11.70 -25.13 6.20
C PHE A 254 12.91 -25.11 5.27
N THR A 255 12.92 -24.22 4.29
CA THR A 255 14.08 -24.01 3.42
C THR A 255 15.24 -23.37 4.17
N LEU A 256 15.00 -22.37 5.01
CA LEU A 256 16.02 -21.76 5.87
C LEU A 256 16.53 -22.72 6.94
N LEU A 257 15.68 -23.56 7.53
CA LEU A 257 16.10 -24.58 8.52
C LEU A 257 17.16 -25.54 7.95
N ARG A 258 17.10 -25.84 6.65
CA ARG A 258 18.09 -26.71 5.97
C ARG A 258 19.37 -26.00 5.58
N GLN A 259 19.43 -24.67 5.66
CA GLN A 259 20.66 -23.93 5.32
C GLN A 259 21.71 -24.15 6.41
N LYS A 260 22.97 -24.35 6.01
CA LYS A 260 24.10 -24.61 6.93
C LYS A 260 24.20 -23.60 8.08
N ARG A 261 23.90 -22.32 7.81
CA ARG A 261 23.93 -21.24 8.81
C ARG A 261 22.98 -21.47 10.00
N TYR A 262 21.86 -22.15 9.78
CA TYR A 262 20.80 -22.33 10.78
C TYR A 262 20.68 -23.79 11.25
N ALA A 263 21.20 -24.75 10.47
CA ALA A 263 21.18 -26.17 10.82
C ALA A 263 21.86 -26.45 12.18
N ASP A 264 22.96 -25.77 12.48
CA ASP A 264 23.71 -25.95 13.74
C ASP A 264 23.01 -25.32 14.97
N MET A 265 21.92 -24.58 14.77
CA MET A 265 21.21 -23.90 15.86
C MET A 265 20.25 -24.83 16.63
N ASP A 266 19.92 -26.01 16.08
CA ASP A 266 18.98 -26.97 16.67
C ASP A 266 17.59 -26.33 16.93
N LEU A 267 17.04 -25.72 15.88
CA LEU A 267 15.75 -25.03 15.92
C LEU A 267 14.62 -26.00 15.61
N CYS A 268 13.66 -26.12 16.55
CA CYS A 268 12.45 -26.91 16.41
C CYS A 268 11.27 -25.99 16.03
N PRO A 269 10.64 -26.19 14.86
CA PRO A 269 9.48 -25.41 14.45
C PRO A 269 8.17 -25.96 15.05
N TYR A 270 7.33 -25.03 15.51
CA TYR A 270 5.99 -25.27 16.03
C TYR A 270 4.98 -24.37 15.30
N VAL A 271 3.73 -24.81 15.26
CA VAL A 271 2.62 -24.03 14.71
C VAL A 271 1.50 -23.92 15.73
N THR A 272 0.92 -22.73 15.84
CA THR A 272 -0.33 -22.47 16.55
C THR A 272 -1.33 -21.84 15.58
N PHE A 273 -2.62 -22.10 15.79
CA PHE A 273 -3.67 -21.43 15.04
C PHE A 273 -4.87 -21.16 15.94
N PHE A 274 -5.24 -19.90 16.10
CA PHE A 274 -6.36 -19.49 16.95
C PHE A 274 -7.14 -18.35 16.30
N GLU A 275 -8.37 -18.15 16.77
CA GLU A 275 -9.19 -17.01 16.40
C GLU A 275 -9.52 -16.14 17.61
N ILE A 276 -9.64 -14.83 17.37
CA ILE A 276 -10.15 -13.87 18.32
C ILE A 276 -11.54 -13.47 17.84
N TYR A 277 -12.55 -13.83 18.63
CA TYR A 277 -13.95 -13.63 18.33
C TYR A 277 -14.68 -13.03 19.52
N ASN A 278 -15.32 -11.87 19.32
CA ASN A 278 -16.08 -11.16 20.34
C ASN A 278 -15.31 -11.01 21.68
N GLY A 279 -14.07 -10.51 21.60
CA GLY A 279 -13.20 -10.29 22.77
C GLY A 279 -12.72 -11.57 23.48
N LYS A 280 -12.90 -12.75 22.88
CA LYS A 280 -12.47 -14.04 23.41
C LYS A 280 -11.53 -14.73 22.42
N VAL A 281 -10.63 -15.57 22.94
CA VAL A 281 -9.67 -16.33 22.14
C VAL A 281 -10.08 -17.80 22.10
N PHE A 282 -10.03 -18.41 20.92
CA PHE A 282 -10.42 -19.80 20.69
C PHE A 282 -9.35 -20.53 19.86
N ASP A 283 -8.93 -21.69 20.34
CA ASP A 283 -7.92 -22.51 19.66
C ASP A 283 -8.53 -23.27 18.46
N LEU A 284 -8.08 -22.98 17.24
CA LEU A 284 -8.60 -23.62 16.02
C LEU A 284 -8.02 -25.03 15.81
N LEU A 285 -6.87 -25.35 16.41
CA LEU A 285 -6.27 -26.69 16.34
C LEU A 285 -6.84 -27.61 17.42
N ASN A 286 -7.45 -27.04 18.46
CA ASN A 286 -8.09 -27.74 19.57
C ASN A 286 -9.61 -27.48 19.64
N LYS A 287 -10.32 -27.65 18.50
CA LYS A 287 -11.80 -27.65 18.40
C LYS A 287 -12.49 -26.42 19.02
N LYS A 288 -11.94 -25.22 18.80
CA LYS A 288 -12.41 -23.95 19.40
C LYS A 288 -12.43 -23.96 20.93
N ALA A 289 -11.46 -24.61 21.57
CA ALA A 289 -11.28 -24.52 23.01
C ALA A 289 -11.05 -23.04 23.41
N LYS A 290 -11.85 -22.53 24.34
CA LYS A 290 -11.75 -21.15 24.82
C LYS A 290 -10.49 -20.98 25.66
N LEU A 291 -9.66 -20.02 25.29
CA LEU A 291 -8.39 -19.72 25.96
C LEU A 291 -8.46 -18.47 26.83
N ARG A 292 -7.54 -18.36 27.79
CA ARG A 292 -7.38 -17.19 28.64
C ARG A 292 -6.11 -16.43 28.24
N VAL A 293 -6.22 -15.12 28.13
CA VAL A 293 -5.08 -14.22 27.85
C VAL A 293 -4.70 -13.55 29.16
N LEU A 294 -3.50 -13.85 29.66
CA LEU A 294 -2.95 -13.33 30.92
C LEU A 294 -1.66 -12.57 30.63
N GLU A 295 -1.31 -11.63 31.51
CA GLU A 295 -0.06 -10.86 31.48
C GLU A 295 0.74 -11.26 32.73
N ASP A 296 2.04 -11.52 32.57
CA ASP A 296 2.92 -11.86 33.70
C ASP A 296 3.56 -10.62 34.35
N GLU A 297 4.38 -10.84 35.38
CA GLU A 297 5.10 -9.78 36.11
C GLU A 297 6.09 -9.00 35.22
N LYS A 298 6.51 -9.58 34.10
CA LYS A 298 7.40 -8.97 33.10
C LYS A 298 6.62 -8.29 31.96
N GLN A 299 5.30 -8.14 32.12
CA GLN A 299 4.38 -7.60 31.11
C GLN A 299 4.33 -8.44 29.81
N GLN A 300 4.74 -9.70 29.84
CA GLN A 300 4.61 -10.59 28.68
C GLN A 300 3.21 -11.19 28.65
N VAL A 301 2.59 -11.13 27.47
CA VAL A 301 1.22 -11.63 27.29
C VAL A 301 1.25 -13.09 26.87
N ASN A 302 0.65 -13.94 27.70
CA ASN A 302 0.60 -15.38 27.51
C ASN A 302 -0.84 -15.84 27.24
N VAL A 303 -1.02 -16.62 26.17
CA VAL A 303 -2.29 -17.28 25.84
C VAL A 303 -2.30 -18.66 26.49
N VAL A 304 -2.87 -18.75 27.68
CA VAL A 304 -2.84 -19.96 28.50
C VAL A 304 -3.72 -21.05 27.88
N GLY A 305 -3.10 -22.22 27.65
CA GLY A 305 -3.75 -23.38 27.06
C GLY A 305 -3.72 -23.41 25.52
N LEU A 306 -3.02 -22.48 24.87
CA LEU A 306 -2.82 -22.52 23.42
C LEU A 306 -1.98 -23.75 23.04
N TYR A 307 -2.49 -24.55 22.12
CA TYR A 307 -1.84 -25.79 21.72
C TYR A 307 -0.76 -25.53 20.66
N GLU A 308 0.51 -25.73 21.03
CA GLU A 308 1.67 -25.68 20.13
C GLU A 308 1.90 -27.06 19.50
N VAL A 309 1.68 -27.17 18.18
CA VAL A 309 1.87 -28.42 17.45
C VAL A 309 3.28 -28.44 16.85
N PRO A 310 4.16 -29.38 17.23
CA PRO A 310 5.45 -29.54 16.56
C PRO A 310 5.23 -30.00 15.12
N VAL A 311 5.97 -29.42 14.18
CA VAL A 311 5.87 -29.75 12.75
C VAL A 311 7.23 -30.17 12.21
N SER A 312 7.27 -31.14 11.29
CA SER A 312 8.53 -31.64 10.72
C SER A 312 8.62 -31.43 9.21
N SER A 313 7.52 -31.05 8.56
CA SER A 313 7.45 -30.80 7.14
C SER A 313 6.49 -29.64 6.81
N VAL A 314 6.60 -29.12 5.59
CA VAL A 314 5.66 -28.13 5.04
C VAL A 314 4.25 -28.72 4.98
N ASP A 315 4.12 -30.00 4.61
CA ASP A 315 2.83 -30.68 4.50
C ASP A 315 2.12 -30.77 5.86
N ASP A 316 2.85 -30.91 6.96
CA ASP A 316 2.27 -30.88 8.31
C ASP A 316 1.67 -29.51 8.62
N VAL A 317 2.35 -28.43 8.23
CA VAL A 317 1.82 -27.06 8.39
C VAL A 317 0.57 -26.87 7.54
N ILE A 318 0.57 -27.31 6.28
CA ILE A 318 -0.59 -27.24 5.39
C ILE A 318 -1.78 -27.98 6.01
N LYS A 319 -1.59 -29.20 6.55
CA LYS A 319 -2.65 -29.95 7.26
C LYS A 319 -3.20 -29.17 8.46
N MET A 320 -2.34 -28.48 9.23
CA MET A 320 -2.79 -27.66 10.36
C MET A 320 -3.59 -26.44 9.89
N ILE A 321 -3.18 -25.80 8.80
CA ILE A 321 -3.92 -24.68 8.18
C ILE A 321 -5.30 -25.16 7.73
N GLU A 322 -5.38 -26.28 7.00
CA GLU A 322 -6.66 -26.84 6.54
C GLU A 322 -7.58 -27.20 7.70
N LYS A 323 -7.04 -27.86 8.73
CA LYS A 323 -7.78 -28.21 9.96
C LYS A 323 -8.32 -26.96 10.66
N GLY A 324 -7.50 -25.93 10.84
CA GLY A 324 -7.89 -24.69 11.50
C GLY A 324 -8.89 -23.88 10.67
N SER A 325 -8.71 -23.80 9.35
CA SER A 325 -9.62 -23.13 8.42
C SER A 325 -11.00 -23.82 8.37
N ALA A 326 -11.03 -25.16 8.36
CA ALA A 326 -12.27 -25.92 8.47
C ALA A 326 -12.98 -25.66 9.80
N CYS A 327 -12.23 -25.64 10.91
CA CYS A 327 -12.76 -25.34 12.24
C CYS A 327 -13.31 -23.90 12.33
N ARG A 328 -12.62 -22.93 11.73
CA ARG A 328 -13.09 -21.53 11.64
C ARG A 328 -14.44 -21.45 10.91
N THR A 329 -14.59 -22.20 9.82
CA THR A 329 -15.75 -22.21 8.92
C THR A 329 -16.95 -23.00 9.46
N SER A 330 -16.75 -24.00 10.32
CA SER A 330 -17.83 -24.90 10.79
C SER A 330 -18.92 -24.24 11.67
N GLY A 331 -18.82 -22.95 11.97
CA GLY A 331 -19.85 -22.16 12.69
C GLY A 331 -20.81 -21.37 11.78
N GLN A 332 -20.77 -21.58 10.45
CA GLN A 332 -21.56 -20.81 9.49
C GLN A 332 -23.05 -21.17 9.51
N THR A 333 -23.90 -20.22 9.90
CA THR A 333 -25.27 -20.13 9.39
C THR A 333 -25.25 -19.33 8.08
N PHE A 334 -26.21 -19.55 7.17
CA PHE A 334 -26.26 -18.91 5.83
C PHE A 334 -26.14 -17.36 5.82
N ALA A 335 -26.36 -16.69 6.97
CA ALA A 335 -26.24 -15.25 7.16
C ALA A 335 -24.87 -14.77 7.71
N ASN A 336 -23.99 -15.69 8.13
CA ASN A 336 -22.79 -15.40 8.91
C ASN A 336 -21.54 -16.02 8.25
N ALA A 337 -20.95 -15.34 7.28
CA ALA A 337 -19.63 -15.71 6.76
C ALA A 337 -18.57 -15.50 7.86
N SER A 338 -18.31 -16.52 8.68
CA SER A 338 -17.49 -16.42 9.91
C SER A 338 -16.08 -15.83 9.70
N SER A 339 -15.49 -15.94 8.50
CA SER A 339 -14.16 -15.38 8.22
C SER A 339 -14.13 -13.84 8.22
N SER A 340 -15.26 -13.16 8.02
CA SER A 340 -15.31 -11.70 8.11
C SER A 340 -15.42 -11.16 9.53
N ARG A 341 -15.70 -12.02 10.53
CA ARG A 341 -16.10 -11.58 11.86
C ARG A 341 -15.21 -12.05 13.01
N SER A 342 -14.24 -12.92 12.73
CA SER A 342 -13.16 -13.27 13.65
C SER A 342 -11.80 -12.93 13.05
N HIS A 343 -10.88 -12.48 13.91
CA HIS A 343 -9.47 -12.35 13.53
C HIS A 343 -8.80 -13.70 13.66
N ALA A 344 -8.15 -14.20 12.61
CA ALA A 344 -7.40 -15.45 12.66
C ALA A 344 -5.90 -15.18 12.74
N VAL A 345 -5.22 -15.88 13.64
CA VAL A 345 -3.78 -15.72 13.89
C VAL A 345 -3.12 -17.08 13.79
N LEU A 346 -2.36 -17.28 12.72
CA LEU A 346 -1.47 -18.42 12.56
C LEU A 346 -0.08 -17.99 13.02
N GLN A 347 0.55 -18.75 13.92
CA GLN A 347 1.93 -18.46 14.33
C GLN A 347 2.85 -19.60 13.95
N VAL A 348 4.01 -19.26 13.39
CA VAL A 348 5.14 -20.15 13.23
C VAL A 348 6.18 -19.78 14.28
N ILE A 349 6.48 -20.71 15.17
CA ILE A 349 7.34 -20.48 16.33
C ILE A 349 8.59 -21.35 16.17
N LEU A 350 9.77 -20.74 16.30
CA LEU A 350 11.04 -21.45 16.36
C LEU A 350 11.48 -21.52 17.83
N ARG A 351 11.72 -22.73 18.33
CA ARG A 351 12.26 -22.95 19.67
C ARG A 351 13.65 -23.56 19.60
N ARG A 352 14.53 -23.13 20.50
CA ARG A 352 15.86 -23.72 20.71
C ARG A 352 15.92 -24.29 22.12
N ARG A 353 16.05 -25.62 22.26
CA ARG A 353 16.08 -26.29 23.57
C ARG A 353 14.93 -25.84 24.50
N ASN A 354 13.71 -25.78 23.95
CA ASN A 354 12.49 -25.28 24.58
C ASN A 354 12.39 -23.76 24.83
N PHE A 355 13.45 -22.97 24.64
CA PHE A 355 13.38 -21.51 24.69
C PHE A 355 12.82 -20.94 23.38
N LEU A 356 12.03 -19.87 23.48
CA LEU A 356 11.53 -19.16 22.31
C LEU A 356 12.72 -18.47 21.61
N HIS A 357 12.98 -18.82 20.35
CA HIS A 357 14.00 -18.19 19.51
C HIS A 357 13.38 -17.08 18.66
N GLY A 358 12.31 -17.38 17.92
CA GLY A 358 11.62 -16.41 17.08
C GLY A 358 10.16 -16.79 16.84
N LYS A 359 9.32 -15.80 16.54
CA LYS A 359 7.86 -15.98 16.35
C LYS A 359 7.41 -15.17 15.15
N PHE A 360 6.80 -15.83 14.17
CA PHE A 360 6.16 -15.17 13.03
C PHE A 360 4.65 -15.30 13.16
N SER A 361 3.95 -14.18 13.40
CA SER A 361 2.49 -14.13 13.44
C SER A 361 1.92 -13.66 12.11
N LEU A 362 1.12 -14.49 11.47
CA LEU A 362 0.42 -14.20 10.22
C LEU A 362 -1.07 -14.01 10.54
N VAL A 363 -1.56 -12.78 10.38
CA VAL A 363 -2.86 -12.33 10.90
C VAL A 363 -3.82 -12.02 9.76
N ASP A 364 -4.95 -12.74 9.70
CA ASP A 364 -6.10 -12.44 8.82
C ASP A 364 -7.16 -11.71 9.65
N LEU A 365 -7.22 -10.39 9.52
CA LEU A 365 -8.14 -9.57 10.31
C LEU A 365 -9.59 -9.72 9.82
N ALA A 366 -10.53 -9.45 10.72
CA ALA A 366 -11.94 -9.27 10.38
C ALA A 366 -12.15 -8.09 9.42
N GLY A 367 -13.31 -8.06 8.76
CA GLY A 367 -13.71 -6.94 7.90
C GLY A 367 -13.82 -5.62 8.67
N ASN A 368 -13.47 -4.51 8.02
CA ASN A 368 -13.55 -3.16 8.59
C ASN A 368 -14.83 -2.40 8.17
N GLU A 369 -15.84 -3.08 7.64
CA GLU A 369 -17.15 -2.49 7.32
C GLU A 369 -17.90 -1.97 8.55
N ARG A 370 -18.86 -1.04 8.33
CA ARG A 370 -19.60 -0.39 9.41
C ARG A 370 -20.83 -1.21 9.81
N GLY A 371 -21.26 -1.08 11.06
CA GLY A 371 -22.45 -1.77 11.58
C GLY A 371 -23.77 -1.39 10.88
N THR A 372 -23.81 -0.24 10.19
CA THR A 372 -24.94 0.20 9.36
C THR A 372 -25.14 -0.65 8.11
N ASP A 373 -24.12 -1.40 7.71
CA ASP A 373 -24.06 -2.10 6.43
C ASP A 373 -24.54 -3.56 6.57
N VAL A 374 -24.83 -3.96 7.80
CA VAL A 374 -25.30 -5.30 8.12
C VAL A 374 -26.82 -5.33 7.97
N SER A 375 -27.31 -6.13 7.03
CA SER A 375 -28.73 -6.21 6.68
C SER A 375 -29.63 -6.74 7.81
N ASN A 376 -29.04 -7.36 8.85
CA ASN A 376 -29.74 -7.87 10.03
C ASN A 376 -29.34 -7.08 11.29
N ASN A 377 -30.28 -6.31 11.82
CA ASN A 377 -30.13 -5.54 13.07
C ASN A 377 -30.28 -6.41 14.34
N ASP A 378 -29.81 -7.65 14.28
CA ASP A 378 -29.82 -8.53 15.46
C ASP A 378 -28.84 -7.97 16.49
N ARG A 379 -29.27 -7.90 17.75
CA ARG A 379 -28.45 -7.39 18.87
C ARG A 379 -27.08 -8.07 18.95
N HIS A 380 -27.01 -9.37 18.63
CA HIS A 380 -25.77 -10.13 18.60
C HIS A 380 -24.79 -9.59 17.53
N THR A 381 -25.27 -9.33 16.33
CA THR A 381 -24.49 -8.83 15.20
C THR A 381 -23.98 -7.42 15.43
N ILE A 382 -24.75 -6.58 16.13
CA ILE A 382 -24.33 -5.22 16.53
C ILE A 382 -23.16 -5.29 17.52
N VAL A 383 -23.27 -6.13 18.56
CA VAL A 383 -22.19 -6.31 19.55
C VAL A 383 -20.92 -6.85 18.90
N GLU A 384 -21.07 -7.84 18.01
CA GLU A 384 -19.98 -8.42 17.24
C GLU A 384 -19.26 -7.35 16.38
N THR A 385 -20.02 -6.55 15.64
CA THR A 385 -19.46 -5.47 14.79
C THR A 385 -18.80 -4.37 15.63
N ALA A 386 -19.35 -4.04 16.80
CA ALA A 386 -18.75 -3.08 17.71
C ALA A 386 -17.39 -3.58 18.25
N GLU A 387 -17.28 -4.88 18.56
CA GLU A 387 -16.04 -5.46 19.06
C GLU A 387 -14.97 -5.58 17.98
N ILE A 388 -15.36 -5.91 16.74
CA ILE A 388 -14.45 -5.87 15.58
C ILE A 388 -13.88 -4.45 15.42
N ASN A 389 -14.73 -3.44 15.37
CA ASN A 389 -14.29 -2.05 15.24
C ASN A 389 -13.42 -1.58 16.41
N ARG A 390 -13.75 -1.98 17.64
CA ARG A 390 -12.90 -1.70 18.82
C ARG A 390 -11.51 -2.28 18.66
N SER A 391 -11.40 -3.53 18.22
CA SER A 391 -10.11 -4.19 18.03
C SER A 391 -9.26 -3.59 16.90
N LEU A 392 -9.89 -3.21 15.79
CA LEU A 392 -9.22 -2.54 14.68
C LEU A 392 -8.77 -1.11 15.06
N LEU A 393 -9.61 -0.36 15.77
CA LEU A 393 -9.24 0.96 16.29
C LEU A 393 -8.06 0.87 17.28
N ALA A 394 -8.10 -0.11 18.19
CA ALA A 394 -7.00 -0.36 19.12
C ALA A 394 -5.69 -0.65 18.38
N LEU A 395 -5.74 -1.48 17.32
CA LEU A 395 -4.58 -1.78 16.49
C LEU A 395 -4.03 -0.52 15.82
N LYS A 396 -4.91 0.34 15.29
CA LYS A 396 -4.54 1.63 14.68
C LYS A 396 -3.75 2.49 15.65
N GLU A 397 -4.29 2.68 16.84
CA GLU A 397 -3.68 3.51 17.87
C GLU A 397 -2.35 2.91 18.33
N CYS A 398 -2.23 1.59 18.42
CA CYS A 398 -0.96 0.94 18.76
C CYS A 398 0.12 1.21 17.70
N ILE A 399 -0.19 1.05 16.41
CA ILE A 399 0.80 1.28 15.34
C ILE A 399 1.13 2.78 15.22
N ARG A 400 0.13 3.66 15.36
CA ARG A 400 0.31 5.12 15.35
C ARG A 400 1.22 5.58 16.50
N SER A 401 0.95 5.12 17.72
CA SER A 401 1.78 5.42 18.90
C SER A 401 3.20 4.86 18.77
N LEU A 402 3.36 3.68 18.13
CA LEU A 402 4.68 3.11 17.85
C LEU A 402 5.47 3.97 16.85
N GLY A 403 4.80 4.51 15.84
CA GLY A 403 5.39 5.44 14.88
C GLY A 403 5.89 6.74 15.49
N GLN A 404 5.07 7.32 16.36
CA GLN A 404 5.38 8.57 17.04
C GLN A 404 6.35 8.39 18.22
N ASN A 405 6.91 7.19 18.42
CA ASN A 405 7.74 6.84 19.58
C ASN A 405 7.10 7.26 20.92
N SER A 406 5.78 7.12 21.05
CA SER A 406 5.06 7.47 22.27
C SER A 406 5.49 6.58 23.44
N GLU A 407 5.68 7.18 24.62
CA GLU A 407 6.09 6.45 25.83
C GLU A 407 5.08 5.37 26.25
N HIS A 408 3.78 5.66 26.10
CA HIS A 408 2.71 4.72 26.41
C HIS A 408 1.96 4.27 25.14
N ILE A 409 2.05 2.98 24.83
CA ILE A 409 1.30 2.35 23.73
C ILE A 409 0.10 1.55 24.31
N PRO A 410 -1.14 1.83 23.87
CA PRO A 410 -2.36 1.33 24.52
C PRO A 410 -2.73 -0.13 24.16
N PHE A 411 -1.83 -1.08 24.39
CA PHE A 411 -2.03 -2.50 24.02
C PHE A 411 -3.23 -3.16 24.71
N ARG A 412 -3.67 -2.64 25.87
CA ARG A 412 -4.76 -3.24 26.66
C ARG A 412 -6.16 -2.98 26.10
N MET A 413 -6.31 -2.12 25.10
CA MET A 413 -7.61 -1.71 24.53
C MET A 413 -8.39 -2.83 23.84
N SER A 414 -7.72 -3.89 23.38
CA SER A 414 -8.38 -5.06 22.78
C SER A 414 -7.59 -6.35 23.03
N LYS A 415 -8.24 -7.51 22.92
CA LYS A 415 -7.52 -8.80 22.99
C LYS A 415 -6.54 -9.01 21.85
N LEU A 416 -6.84 -8.47 20.66
CA LEU A 416 -5.94 -8.53 19.51
C LEU A 416 -4.60 -7.84 19.81
N THR A 417 -4.66 -6.59 20.28
CA THR A 417 -3.47 -5.80 20.62
C THR A 417 -2.73 -6.33 21.85
N GLN A 418 -3.45 -6.93 22.81
CA GLN A 418 -2.82 -7.62 23.94
C GLN A 418 -1.98 -8.81 23.46
N VAL A 419 -2.57 -9.71 22.66
CA VAL A 419 -1.89 -10.93 22.19
C VAL A 419 -0.70 -10.61 21.26
N LEU A 420 -0.79 -9.51 20.50
CA LEU A 420 0.26 -9.11 19.56
C LEU A 420 1.28 -8.14 20.15
N ARG A 421 1.19 -7.79 21.44
CA ARG A 421 2.08 -6.84 22.13
C ARG A 421 3.56 -7.10 21.85
N ASP A 422 4.01 -8.34 22.04
CA ASP A 422 5.42 -8.73 21.86
C ASP A 422 5.93 -8.46 20.43
N SER A 423 5.02 -8.46 19.46
CA SER A 423 5.36 -8.26 18.05
C SER A 423 5.64 -6.80 17.70
N PHE A 424 5.30 -5.86 18.59
CA PHE A 424 5.48 -4.43 18.36
C PHE A 424 6.62 -3.86 19.21
N ILE A 425 6.74 -4.29 20.47
CA ILE A 425 7.68 -3.70 21.43
C ILE A 425 9.12 -4.21 21.26
N GLY A 426 9.32 -5.45 20.75
CA GLY A 426 10.66 -6.05 20.67
C GLY A 426 11.65 -5.21 19.86
N GLU A 427 12.89 -5.11 20.35
CA GLU A 427 14.00 -4.40 19.67
C GLU A 427 14.25 -4.97 18.25
N ASN A 428 14.15 -6.29 18.11
CA ASN A 428 14.20 -6.99 16.83
C ASN A 428 12.79 -7.41 16.36
N SER A 429 11.85 -6.46 16.37
CA SER A 429 10.50 -6.67 15.83
C SER A 429 10.32 -6.03 14.46
N ARG A 430 9.66 -6.74 13.54
CA ARG A 430 9.29 -6.21 12.22
C ARG A 430 7.84 -6.53 11.90
N THR A 431 7.15 -5.56 11.34
CA THR A 431 5.74 -5.65 11.01
C THR A 431 5.50 -5.30 9.55
N CYS A 432 4.63 -6.06 8.87
CA CYS A 432 4.11 -5.74 7.56
C CYS A 432 2.58 -5.67 7.62
N MET A 433 1.98 -4.66 7.00
CA MET A 433 0.54 -4.48 6.85
C MET A 433 0.18 -4.48 5.37
N ILE A 434 -0.73 -5.36 4.98
CA ILE A 434 -1.23 -5.50 3.61
C ILE A 434 -2.69 -5.06 3.58
N ALA A 435 -2.92 -3.87 3.04
CA ALA A 435 -4.23 -3.27 2.87
C ALA A 435 -4.90 -3.81 1.61
N MET A 436 -5.96 -4.59 1.78
CA MET A 436 -6.72 -5.23 0.72
C MET A 436 -7.91 -4.37 0.34
N ILE A 437 -8.01 -3.99 -0.94
CA ILE A 437 -9.06 -3.09 -1.43
C ILE A 437 -9.90 -3.73 -2.53
N SER A 438 -11.18 -3.35 -2.57
CA SER A 438 -12.11 -3.71 -3.64
C SER A 438 -12.13 -2.62 -4.71
N PRO A 439 -11.96 -2.93 -6.00
CA PRO A 439 -11.90 -1.92 -7.06
C PRO A 439 -13.25 -1.28 -7.40
N GLY A 440 -14.36 -1.91 -7.02
CA GLY A 440 -15.70 -1.50 -7.44
C GLY A 440 -16.14 -0.15 -6.87
N MET A 441 -16.82 0.64 -7.69
CA MET A 441 -17.37 1.96 -7.33
C MET A 441 -18.27 1.92 -6.09
N ASN A 442 -19.07 0.86 -5.91
CA ASN A 442 -19.92 0.72 -4.72
C ASN A 442 -19.11 0.50 -3.43
N SER A 443 -17.85 0.09 -3.57
CA SER A 443 -16.90 -0.08 -2.47
C SER A 443 -15.98 1.13 -2.28
N CYS A 444 -16.22 2.24 -2.97
CA CYS A 444 -15.34 3.41 -2.93
C CYS A 444 -15.18 3.98 -1.52
N GLU A 445 -16.26 4.11 -0.75
CA GLU A 445 -16.20 4.62 0.63
C GLU A 445 -15.39 3.69 1.55
N TYR A 446 -15.58 2.37 1.45
CA TYR A 446 -14.81 1.38 2.22
C TYR A 446 -13.34 1.36 1.84
N THR A 447 -13.05 1.50 0.55
CA THR A 447 -11.70 1.62 0.02
C THR A 447 -11.03 2.87 0.57
N LEU A 448 -11.70 4.01 0.53
CA LEU A 448 -11.19 5.26 1.10
C LEU A 448 -10.93 5.15 2.61
N ASN A 449 -11.83 4.52 3.37
CA ASN A 449 -11.63 4.27 4.80
C ASN A 449 -10.41 3.38 5.07
N THR A 450 -10.19 2.37 4.24
CA THR A 450 -9.02 1.48 4.31
C THR A 450 -7.75 2.25 3.97
N LEU A 451 -7.73 3.02 2.87
CA LEU A 451 -6.56 3.79 2.45
C LEU A 451 -6.19 4.90 3.45
N ARG A 452 -7.17 5.59 4.02
CA ARG A 452 -6.97 6.61 5.08
C ARG A 452 -6.52 6.01 6.40
N TYR A 453 -6.83 4.74 6.67
CA TYR A 453 -6.32 4.05 7.85
C TYR A 453 -4.80 3.86 7.73
N GLU A 454 -4.35 3.48 6.53
CA GLU A 454 -2.95 3.14 6.23
C GLU A 454 -2.07 4.36 5.97
N SER A 455 -2.62 5.43 5.40
CA SER A 455 -1.89 6.69 5.16
C SER A 455 -1.49 7.42 6.45
N VAL A 456 -2.01 6.99 7.61
CA VAL A 456 -1.68 7.50 8.94
C VAL A 456 -0.63 6.62 9.63
N LEU A 457 -0.31 5.45 9.07
CA LEU A 457 0.82 4.67 9.54
C LEU A 457 2.12 5.39 9.15
N PRO A 458 3.20 5.22 9.91
CA PRO A 458 4.41 6.02 9.82
C PRO A 458 5.27 5.51 8.65
N ALA A 459 4.70 5.51 7.44
CA ALA A 459 5.44 5.36 6.20
C ALA A 459 6.08 6.69 5.76
N PHE A 460 5.94 7.77 6.54
CA PHE A 460 6.24 9.14 6.07
C PHE A 460 7.14 10.01 6.96
N GLU A 461 7.74 9.51 8.04
CA GLU A 461 8.77 10.29 8.78
C GLU A 461 10.21 9.97 8.35
N ALA A 462 10.46 8.87 7.62
CA ALA A 462 11.83 8.52 7.20
C ALA A 462 12.27 9.17 5.88
N ILE A 463 11.35 9.59 5.00
CA ILE A 463 11.72 10.19 3.71
C ILE A 463 11.92 11.71 3.83
N SER A 464 11.14 12.39 4.68
CA SER A 464 11.32 13.83 4.93
C SER A 464 12.58 14.11 5.75
N GLN A 465 12.89 13.28 6.76
CA GLN A 465 14.10 13.49 7.56
C GLN A 465 15.38 13.13 6.82
N VAL A 466 15.38 12.15 5.91
CA VAL A 466 16.56 11.83 5.10
C VAL A 466 16.78 12.87 3.99
N SER A 467 15.72 13.39 3.35
CA SER A 467 15.88 14.50 2.39
C SER A 467 16.29 15.80 3.08
N GLU A 468 15.76 16.10 4.28
CA GLU A 468 16.21 17.26 5.07
C GLU A 468 17.63 17.08 5.64
N MET A 469 18.04 15.85 6.01
CA MET A 469 19.42 15.58 6.42
C MET A 469 20.39 15.65 5.24
N GLU A 470 20.03 15.14 4.06
CA GLU A 470 20.87 15.20 2.86
C GLU A 470 20.99 16.63 2.32
N GLU A 471 19.91 17.44 2.35
CA GLU A 471 19.98 18.88 2.04
C GLU A 471 20.80 19.67 3.07
N ARG A 472 20.65 19.38 4.38
CA ARG A 472 21.50 20.01 5.42
C ARG A 472 22.97 19.59 5.31
N PHE A 473 23.27 18.34 4.98
CA PHE A 473 24.65 17.89 4.78
C PHE A 473 25.27 18.55 3.54
N TYR A 474 24.49 18.78 2.48
CA TYR A 474 24.94 19.51 1.29
C TYR A 474 25.10 21.02 1.50
N GLU A 475 24.29 21.65 2.36
CA GLU A 475 24.48 23.06 2.76
C GLU A 475 25.66 23.23 3.72
N GLU A 476 25.84 22.34 4.70
CA GLU A 476 26.98 22.37 5.63
C GLU A 476 28.33 22.08 4.94
N LEU A 477 28.36 21.18 3.93
CA LEU A 477 29.55 20.96 3.09
C LEU A 477 29.87 22.16 2.18
N LYS A 478 28.86 22.93 1.75
CA LYS A 478 29.07 24.20 1.03
C LYS A 478 29.60 25.31 1.93
N VAL A 479 29.15 25.38 3.19
CA VAL A 479 29.67 26.34 4.18
C VAL A 479 31.12 26.00 4.57
N CYS A 480 31.45 24.71 4.73
CA CYS A 480 32.82 24.27 5.03
C CYS A 480 33.80 24.46 3.85
N SER A 481 33.35 24.29 2.60
CA SER A 481 34.21 24.58 1.42
C SER A 481 34.45 26.07 1.18
N PHE A 482 33.54 26.95 1.64
CA PHE A 482 33.74 28.40 1.60
C PHE A 482 34.65 28.91 2.73
N LEU A 483 34.64 28.28 3.90
CA LEU A 483 35.47 28.65 5.06
C LEU A 483 36.90 28.05 5.01
N SER A 484 37.16 27.07 4.15
CA SER A 484 38.50 26.48 3.96
C SER A 484 39.48 27.34 3.14
N SER A 485 39.06 28.50 2.62
CA SER A 485 39.94 29.38 1.82
C SER A 485 40.62 30.50 2.64
N SER A 486 40.38 30.56 3.95
CA SER A 486 40.95 31.61 4.80
C SER A 486 41.32 31.10 6.20
N VAL A 487 42.64 30.94 6.39
CA VAL A 487 43.37 31.01 7.67
C VAL A 487 43.46 29.73 8.52
N LEU A 488 44.57 29.01 8.30
CA LEU A 488 45.59 28.62 9.30
C LEU A 488 45.14 27.88 10.59
N CYS A 489 45.26 26.55 10.62
CA CYS A 489 45.91 25.87 11.75
C CYS A 489 46.43 24.47 11.36
N LYS A 490 47.75 24.31 11.40
CA LYS A 490 48.45 23.03 11.35
C LYS A 490 48.41 22.40 12.74
N HIS A 491 47.96 21.15 12.82
CA HIS A 491 48.29 20.07 13.78
C HIS A 491 47.07 19.24 14.18
N THR A 492 47.33 17.95 14.36
CA THR A 492 46.45 16.82 14.74
C THR A 492 45.45 16.34 13.68
N CYS A 493 45.98 15.81 12.57
CA CYS A 493 45.28 14.90 11.68
C CYS A 493 46.02 13.55 11.70
N SER A 494 45.73 12.69 12.69
CA SER A 494 46.24 11.31 12.68
C SER A 494 45.55 10.37 13.67
N GLU A 495 44.23 10.49 13.93
CA GLU A 495 43.57 9.55 14.85
C GLU A 495 42.06 9.29 14.65
N TRP A 496 41.49 9.55 13.46
CA TRP A 496 40.06 9.31 13.19
C TRP A 496 39.73 8.33 12.05
N VAL A 497 40.70 7.54 11.57
CA VAL A 497 40.47 6.52 10.52
C VAL A 497 40.32 5.10 11.09
N ALA A 498 39.88 4.96 12.34
CA ALA A 498 39.60 3.66 12.93
C ALA A 498 38.24 3.67 13.63
N LEU A 499 37.17 3.67 12.82
CA LEU A 499 35.85 3.07 13.07
C LEU A 499 34.83 3.73 12.12
N PHE A 500 34.67 3.15 10.92
CA PHE A 500 33.39 2.94 10.23
C PHE A 500 33.58 1.95 9.08
#